data_AF-A0A3D1ZDQ0-F1
#
_entry.id   AF-A0A3D1ZDQ0-F1
#
_cell.length_a   1.000
_cell.length_b   1.000
_cell.length_c   1.000
_cell.angle_alpha   90.00
_cell.angle_beta   90.00
_cell.angle_gamma   90.00
#
_symmetry.space_group_name_H-M   'P 1'
#
loop_
_entity.id
_entity.type
_entity.pdbx_description
1 polymer ?
#
loop_
_entity_poly.entity_id
_entity_poly.type
_entity_poly.pdbx_seq_one_letter_code
_entity_poly.pdbx_strand_id
1 'polypeptide(L)'
;MDSAIAGTILREAKEIFGQCGVTFFLRQGTCLGAVRENRFIPWDDDIDLGSVIGLHGFTADQIEPVVHAFRNRGYYANAQSSSEYVEVTMMKSHIRIDWTCYRIIDDNIIHWPGVPIPVRLVTQLKETKFATDTFLLPDPPEDYLTAKYGSEWMTPKSSGYEKDILALIPDRPAEQSQSGAEDCPENAATRVRVLDQNDEPVNGARIKVAGVGTVDTDGQGYGEIQLPEDRWYSLVINHGSHEEVLYMERLARGTTYVYRPDPSSATARYLALSKE
;
A
#
# COMPACT_ATOMS: atom_id res chain seq x y z
N MET A 1 14.80 -10.67 4.70
CA MET A 1 15.46 -11.26 3.52
C MET A 1 16.99 -11.34 3.71
N ASP A 2 17.74 -12.10 2.89
CA ASP A 2 19.22 -12.07 2.92
C ASP A 2 19.74 -10.77 2.29
N SER A 3 20.43 -9.94 3.08
CA SER A 3 20.88 -8.61 2.65
C SER A 3 21.92 -8.63 1.53
N ALA A 4 22.75 -9.67 1.44
CA ALA A 4 23.77 -9.76 0.39
C ALA A 4 23.14 -10.14 -0.96
N ILE A 5 22.19 -11.07 -0.94
CA ILE A 5 21.38 -11.43 -2.12
C ILE A 5 20.52 -10.23 -2.53
N ALA A 6 19.84 -9.57 -1.59
CA ALA A 6 19.03 -8.38 -1.85
C ALA A 6 19.84 -7.25 -2.49
N GLY A 7 21.05 -6.97 -1.99
CA GLY A 7 21.94 -5.97 -2.60
C GLY A 7 22.37 -6.34 -4.02
N THR A 8 22.58 -7.63 -4.30
CA THR A 8 22.89 -8.11 -5.66
C THR A 8 21.71 -7.96 -6.60
N ILE A 9 20.51 -8.34 -6.15
CA ILE A 9 19.26 -8.20 -6.89
C ILE A 9 18.94 -6.72 -7.18
N LEU A 10 19.14 -5.83 -6.20
CA LEU A 10 18.92 -4.39 -6.37
C LEU A 10 19.85 -3.77 -7.44
N ARG A 11 21.12 -4.18 -7.48
CA ARG A 11 22.06 -3.74 -8.53
C ARG A 11 21.70 -4.31 -9.90
N GLU A 12 21.29 -5.57 -9.98
CA GLU A 12 20.81 -6.15 -11.25
C GLU A 12 19.57 -5.42 -11.77
N ALA A 13 18.61 -5.10 -10.88
CA ALA A 13 17.44 -4.29 -11.24
C ALA A 13 17.87 -2.92 -11.79
N LYS A 14 18.84 -2.26 -11.14
CA LYS A 14 19.40 -0.99 -11.63
C LYS A 14 20.01 -1.11 -13.03
N GLU A 15 20.75 -2.18 -13.31
CA GLU A 15 21.29 -2.42 -14.66
C GLU A 15 20.18 -2.57 -15.70
N ILE A 16 19.12 -3.34 -15.39
CA ILE A 16 17.99 -3.56 -16.29
C ILE A 16 17.24 -2.26 -16.56
N PHE A 17 16.94 -1.47 -15.52
CA PHE A 17 16.31 -0.16 -15.67
C PHE A 17 17.19 0.78 -16.51
N GLY A 18 18.50 0.80 -16.27
CA GLY A 18 19.45 1.59 -17.07
C GLY A 18 19.46 1.20 -18.55
N GLN A 19 19.40 -0.10 -18.86
CA GLN A 19 19.29 -0.61 -20.23
C GLN A 19 17.98 -0.20 -20.91
N CYS A 20 16.91 -0.02 -20.13
CA CYS A 20 15.60 0.40 -20.62
C CYS A 20 15.41 1.94 -20.62
N GLY A 21 16.41 2.70 -20.17
CA GLY A 21 16.32 4.15 -20.02
C GLY A 21 15.28 4.59 -18.97
N VAL A 22 15.10 3.80 -17.91
CA VAL A 22 14.13 4.07 -16.85
C VAL A 22 14.83 4.57 -15.60
N THR A 23 14.38 5.73 -15.11
CA THR A 23 14.73 6.23 -13.78
C THR A 23 13.79 5.64 -12.74
N PHE A 24 14.34 5.13 -11.65
CA PHE A 24 13.59 4.64 -10.49
C PHE A 24 14.19 5.19 -9.21
N PHE A 25 13.38 5.21 -8.14
CA PHE A 25 13.81 5.58 -6.79
C PHE A 25 13.46 4.48 -5.79
N LEU A 26 14.21 4.41 -4.69
CA LEU A 26 13.89 3.54 -3.58
C LEU A 26 12.66 4.11 -2.85
N ARG A 27 11.67 3.27 -2.57
CA ARG A 27 10.47 3.65 -1.82
C ARG A 27 10.28 2.80 -0.58
N GLN A 28 9.25 3.15 0.19
CA GLN A 28 8.83 2.54 1.44
C GLN A 28 9.96 1.89 2.26
N GLY A 29 9.94 0.57 2.50
CA GLY A 29 10.85 -0.11 3.43
C GLY A 29 12.30 -0.02 3.00
N THR A 30 12.55 -0.06 1.70
CA THR A 30 13.92 0.07 1.13
C THR A 30 14.47 1.49 1.31
N CYS A 31 13.66 2.53 1.07
CA CYS A 31 14.04 3.92 1.33
C CYS A 31 14.29 4.16 2.83
N LEU A 32 13.37 3.66 3.67
CA LEU A 32 13.48 3.77 5.12
C LEU A 32 14.75 3.11 5.64
N GLY A 33 15.08 1.90 5.17
CA GLY A 33 16.31 1.21 5.52
C GLY A 33 17.55 1.98 5.09
N ALA A 34 17.55 2.53 3.86
CA ALA A 34 18.66 3.34 3.35
C ALA A 34 18.91 4.60 4.19
N VAL A 35 17.86 5.30 4.62
CA VAL A 35 17.97 6.57 5.36
C VAL A 35 18.22 6.34 6.86
N ARG A 36 17.44 5.46 7.50
CA ARG A 36 17.45 5.29 8.96
C ARG A 36 18.56 4.36 9.43
N GLU A 37 18.76 3.25 8.74
CA GLU A 37 19.64 2.17 9.20
C GLU A 37 20.92 2.05 8.38
N ASN A 38 20.99 2.71 7.21
CA ASN A 38 22.04 2.53 6.22
C ASN A 38 22.24 1.05 5.82
N ARG A 39 21.15 0.27 5.83
CA ARG A 39 21.07 -1.15 5.46
C ARG A 39 19.61 -1.54 5.22
N PHE A 40 19.38 -2.70 4.62
CA PHE A 40 18.04 -3.29 4.59
C PHE A 40 17.52 -3.53 6.01
N ILE A 41 16.23 -3.28 6.23
CA ILE A 41 15.58 -3.48 7.52
C ILE A 41 15.55 -5.00 7.83
N PRO A 42 15.94 -5.45 9.04
CA PRO A 42 16.15 -6.88 9.31
C PRO A 42 14.92 -7.79 9.14
N TRP A 43 13.74 -7.26 9.44
CA TRP A 43 12.46 -7.99 9.34
C TRP A 43 11.76 -7.76 8.01
N ASP A 44 12.34 -6.95 7.12
CA ASP A 44 11.77 -6.66 5.80
C ASP A 44 12.07 -7.80 4.83
N ASP A 45 11.13 -8.10 3.95
CA ASP A 45 11.16 -9.30 3.10
C ASP A 45 11.21 -9.00 1.59
N ASP A 46 11.17 -7.73 1.20
CA ASP A 46 11.16 -7.30 -0.19
C ASP A 46 12.04 -6.07 -0.47
N ILE A 47 12.06 -5.69 -1.75
CA ILE A 47 12.70 -4.49 -2.27
C ILE A 47 11.65 -3.64 -2.95
N ASP A 48 11.66 -2.36 -2.60
CA ASP A 48 10.62 -1.42 -2.94
C ASP A 48 11.14 -0.36 -3.90
N LEU A 49 10.64 -0.37 -5.14
CA LEU A 49 11.07 0.52 -6.22
C LEU A 49 9.90 1.32 -6.79
N GLY A 50 10.16 2.57 -7.16
CA GLY A 50 9.14 3.47 -7.70
C GLY A 50 9.59 4.19 -8.97
N SER A 51 8.66 4.36 -9.91
CA SER A 51 8.77 5.26 -11.06
C SER A 51 7.44 6.01 -11.21
N VAL A 52 7.45 7.22 -11.80
CA VAL A 52 6.22 8.00 -12.01
C VAL A 52 6.02 8.22 -13.49
N ILE A 53 4.87 7.81 -14.01
CA ILE A 53 4.51 7.99 -15.42
C ILE A 53 4.40 9.50 -15.70
N GLY A 54 5.18 9.98 -16.66
CA GLY A 54 5.28 11.40 -17.02
C GLY A 54 6.41 12.17 -16.34
N LEU A 55 7.14 11.57 -15.39
CA LEU A 55 8.36 12.16 -14.82
C LEU A 55 9.61 11.41 -15.28
N HIS A 56 10.75 12.09 -15.26
CA HIS A 56 12.08 11.50 -15.54
C HIS A 56 12.16 10.77 -16.90
N GLY A 57 11.34 11.19 -17.87
CA GLY A 57 11.23 10.56 -19.19
C GLY A 57 10.50 9.22 -19.22
N PHE A 58 9.94 8.75 -18.10
CA PHE A 58 9.26 7.46 -18.01
C PHE A 58 7.81 7.56 -18.52
N THR A 59 7.41 6.60 -19.35
CA THR A 59 6.06 6.52 -19.95
C THR A 59 5.42 5.16 -19.70
N ALA A 60 4.09 5.09 -19.78
CA ALA A 60 3.36 3.83 -19.58
C ALA A 60 3.76 2.75 -20.60
N ASP A 61 4.09 3.13 -21.83
CA ASP A 61 4.49 2.22 -22.90
C ASP A 61 5.82 1.51 -22.62
N GLN A 62 6.65 2.02 -21.70
CA GLN A 62 7.90 1.38 -21.28
C GLN A 62 7.68 0.26 -20.26
N ILE A 63 6.52 0.15 -19.62
CA ILE A 63 6.27 -0.83 -18.56
C ILE A 63 6.46 -2.26 -19.08
N GLU A 64 5.74 -2.66 -20.13
CA GLU A 64 5.81 -4.03 -20.66
C GLU A 64 7.21 -4.39 -21.22
N PRO A 65 7.90 -3.52 -21.97
CA PRO A 65 9.29 -3.74 -22.35
C PRO A 65 10.23 -4.00 -21.16
N VAL A 66 10.10 -3.24 -20.08
CA VAL A 66 10.91 -3.43 -18.87
C VAL A 66 10.58 -4.75 -18.19
N VAL A 67 9.28 -5.08 -18.06
CA VAL A 67 8.83 -6.38 -17.52
C VAL A 67 9.44 -7.53 -18.33
N HIS A 68 9.44 -7.43 -19.66
CA HIS A 68 10.10 -8.41 -20.53
C HIS A 68 11.62 -8.47 -20.30
N ALA A 69 12.29 -7.34 -20.10
CA ALA A 69 13.73 -7.32 -19.80
C ALA A 69 14.05 -8.05 -18.48
N PHE A 70 13.22 -7.86 -17.44
CA PHE A 70 13.33 -8.63 -16.20
C PHE A 70 13.12 -10.13 -16.43
N ARG A 71 12.07 -10.53 -17.17
CA ARG A 71 11.81 -11.94 -17.51
C ARG A 71 13.00 -12.58 -18.25
N ASN A 72 13.60 -11.86 -19.20
CA ASN A 72 14.79 -12.32 -19.94
C ASN A 72 16.02 -12.51 -19.04
N ARG A 73 16.07 -11.85 -17.88
CA ARG A 73 17.09 -12.03 -16.84
C ARG A 73 16.72 -13.08 -15.80
N GLY A 74 15.68 -13.88 -16.06
CA GLY A 74 15.26 -15.00 -15.21
C GLY A 74 14.41 -14.61 -14.01
N TYR A 75 13.82 -13.41 -14.02
CA TYR A 75 12.84 -13.02 -13.01
C TYR A 75 11.46 -13.60 -13.34
N TYR A 76 10.73 -14.04 -12.33
CA TYR A 76 9.28 -13.96 -12.41
C TYR A 76 8.91 -12.46 -12.39
N ALA A 77 8.02 -12.03 -13.27
CA ALA A 77 7.52 -10.66 -13.28
C ALA A 77 6.06 -10.63 -13.79
N ASN A 78 5.17 -10.01 -13.03
CA ASN A 78 3.75 -9.89 -13.36
C ASN A 78 3.25 -8.48 -13.05
N ALA A 79 2.64 -7.84 -14.04
CA ALA A 79 2.10 -6.50 -13.92
C ALA A 79 0.58 -6.55 -13.67
N GLN A 80 0.11 -5.71 -12.75
CA GLN A 80 -1.30 -5.49 -12.47
C GLN A 80 -1.58 -3.99 -12.47
N SER A 81 -2.58 -3.56 -13.22
CA SER A 81 -2.98 -2.14 -13.26
C SER A 81 -4.16 -1.91 -12.32
N SER A 82 -4.08 -0.82 -11.55
CA SER A 82 -5.21 -0.19 -10.87
C SER A 82 -5.46 1.20 -11.49
N SER A 83 -6.35 1.99 -10.91
CA SER A 83 -6.53 3.41 -11.27
C SER A 83 -5.33 4.26 -10.83
N GLU A 84 -4.72 3.95 -9.68
CA GLU A 84 -3.66 4.75 -9.04
C GLU A 84 -2.26 4.46 -9.60
N TYR A 85 -1.98 3.22 -9.99
CA TYR A 85 -0.66 2.80 -10.46
C TYR A 85 -0.71 1.52 -11.29
N VAL A 86 0.43 1.13 -11.85
CA VAL A 86 0.69 -0.24 -12.31
C VAL A 86 1.73 -0.84 -11.37
N GLU A 87 1.37 -1.93 -10.69
CA GLU A 87 2.26 -2.67 -9.80
C GLU A 87 2.86 -3.85 -10.54
N VAL A 88 4.19 -3.95 -10.52
CA VAL A 88 4.94 -5.06 -11.09
C VAL A 88 5.59 -5.83 -9.96
N THR A 89 4.97 -6.93 -9.57
CA THR A 89 5.57 -7.88 -8.63
C THR A 89 6.58 -8.74 -9.36
N MET A 90 7.81 -8.74 -8.88
CA MET A 90 8.92 -9.48 -9.43
C MET A 90 9.57 -10.35 -8.36
N MET A 91 10.15 -11.48 -8.78
CA MET A 91 10.88 -12.34 -7.86
C MET A 91 12.03 -13.05 -8.55
N LYS A 92 13.18 -13.11 -7.87
CA LYS A 92 14.33 -13.92 -8.23
C LYS A 92 15.13 -14.25 -6.97
N SER A 93 15.68 -15.46 -6.90
CA SER A 93 16.49 -15.90 -5.75
C SER A 93 15.80 -15.72 -4.40
N HIS A 94 14.48 -15.94 -4.36
CA HIS A 94 13.63 -15.75 -3.16
C HIS A 94 13.57 -14.31 -2.62
N ILE A 95 14.01 -13.33 -3.39
CA ILE A 95 13.84 -11.90 -3.10
C ILE A 95 12.67 -11.39 -3.93
N ARG A 96 11.64 -10.84 -3.26
CA ARG A 96 10.54 -10.11 -3.89
C ARG A 96 11.01 -8.69 -4.20
N ILE A 97 10.62 -8.16 -5.35
CA ILE A 97 10.74 -6.75 -5.70
C ILE A 97 9.37 -6.27 -6.12
N ASP A 98 8.90 -5.19 -5.51
CA ASP A 98 7.68 -4.51 -5.92
C ASP A 98 8.09 -3.21 -6.62
N TRP A 99 7.94 -3.19 -7.95
CA TRP A 99 8.15 -1.98 -8.76
C TRP A 99 6.81 -1.34 -9.06
N THR A 100 6.54 -0.20 -8.44
CA THR A 100 5.30 0.55 -8.62
C THR A 100 5.49 1.70 -9.61
N CYS A 101 4.69 1.69 -10.67
CA CYS A 101 4.62 2.74 -11.68
C CYS A 101 3.42 3.66 -11.38
N TYR A 102 3.67 4.77 -10.70
CA TYR A 102 2.63 5.67 -10.22
C TYR A 102 2.04 6.56 -11.31
N ARG A 103 0.74 6.84 -11.20
CA ARG A 103 0.08 7.95 -11.89
C ARG A 103 -0.01 9.15 -10.95
N ILE A 104 0.03 10.35 -11.51
CA ILE A 104 -0.18 11.59 -10.75
C ILE A 104 -1.68 11.83 -10.66
N ILE A 105 -2.21 11.96 -9.44
CA ILE A 105 -3.61 12.23 -9.13
C ILE A 105 -3.62 13.39 -8.13
N ASP A 106 -4.24 14.50 -8.49
CA ASP A 106 -4.35 15.71 -7.65
C ASP A 106 -3.01 16.12 -6.99
N ASP A 107 -1.96 16.25 -7.81
CA ASP A 107 -0.58 16.56 -7.38
C ASP A 107 0.07 15.55 -6.41
N ASN A 108 -0.46 14.32 -6.35
CA ASN A 108 0.06 13.25 -5.51
C ASN A 108 0.32 11.96 -6.31
N ILE A 109 1.19 11.11 -5.78
CA ILE A 109 1.22 9.68 -6.09
C ILE A 109 0.65 8.93 -4.89
N ILE A 110 -0.20 7.93 -5.13
CA ILE A 110 -0.91 7.23 -4.05
C ILE A 110 -0.13 5.97 -3.68
N HIS A 111 0.46 5.95 -2.49
CA HIS A 111 1.14 4.79 -1.94
C HIS A 111 0.15 3.91 -1.19
N TRP A 112 0.24 2.59 -1.35
CA TRP A 112 -0.52 1.64 -0.53
C TRP A 112 -0.41 1.95 0.98
N PRO A 113 -1.51 1.92 1.78
CA PRO A 113 -2.88 1.55 1.41
C PRO A 113 -3.80 2.73 1.01
N GLY A 114 -3.24 3.82 0.49
CA GLY A 114 -3.99 5.03 0.12
C GLY A 114 -3.37 6.33 0.62
N VAL A 115 -2.09 6.31 1.01
CA VAL A 115 -1.37 7.47 1.51
C VAL A 115 -1.00 8.38 0.34
N PRO A 116 -1.49 9.63 0.28
CA PRO A 116 -1.08 10.58 -0.74
C PRO A 116 0.34 11.07 -0.44
N ILE A 117 1.25 10.86 -1.39
CA ILE A 117 2.61 11.41 -1.34
C ILE A 117 2.70 12.57 -2.35
N PRO A 118 3.00 13.79 -1.91
CA PRO A 118 3.11 14.94 -2.80
C PRO A 118 4.13 14.69 -3.92
N VAL A 119 3.71 14.89 -5.17
CA VAL A 119 4.56 14.62 -6.35
C VAL A 119 5.87 15.41 -6.31
N ARG A 120 5.86 16.60 -5.70
CA ARG A 120 7.06 17.43 -5.50
C ARG A 120 8.24 16.69 -4.85
N LEU A 121 7.96 15.69 -4.01
CA LEU A 121 8.98 14.91 -3.30
C LEU A 121 9.69 13.90 -4.21
N VAL A 122 9.16 13.63 -5.39
CA VAL A 122 9.71 12.69 -6.37
C VAL A 122 10.00 13.35 -7.73
N THR A 123 9.70 14.65 -7.88
CA THR A 123 10.08 15.45 -9.05
C THR A 123 11.58 15.67 -9.13
N GLN A 124 12.23 15.88 -7.99
CA GLN A 124 13.68 15.83 -7.86
C GLN A 124 14.04 14.61 -7.01
N LEU A 125 15.18 14.01 -7.32
CA LEU A 125 15.64 12.81 -6.63
C LEU A 125 17.05 13.05 -6.09
N LYS A 126 17.31 12.54 -4.90
CA LYS A 126 18.57 12.67 -4.18
C LYS A 126 19.38 11.39 -4.31
N GLU A 127 20.65 11.51 -4.69
CA GLU A 127 21.57 10.37 -4.68
C GLU A 127 21.92 9.95 -3.25
N THR A 128 21.98 8.64 -3.02
CA THR A 128 22.47 8.03 -1.78
C THR A 128 23.34 6.83 -2.06
N LYS A 129 24.31 6.55 -1.18
CA LYS A 129 25.06 5.29 -1.20
C LYS A 129 24.28 4.25 -0.40
N PHE A 130 23.96 3.12 -1.02
CA PHE A 130 23.24 2.03 -0.38
C PHE A 130 23.62 0.71 -1.05
N ALA A 131 23.69 -0.39 -0.29
CA ALA A 131 24.00 -1.72 -0.83
C ALA A 131 25.22 -1.75 -1.80
N THR A 132 26.29 -1.04 -1.41
CA THR A 132 27.57 -0.87 -2.15
C THR A 132 27.49 -0.18 -3.52
N ASP A 133 26.39 0.51 -3.83
CA ASP A 133 26.21 1.29 -5.07
C ASP A 133 25.48 2.61 -4.75
N THR A 134 25.24 3.45 -5.76
CA THR A 134 24.48 4.70 -5.67
C THR A 134 23.06 4.51 -6.19
N PHE A 135 22.07 4.97 -5.42
CA PHE A 135 20.65 4.91 -5.76
C PHE A 135 19.98 6.27 -5.57
N LEU A 136 18.76 6.39 -6.08
CA LEU A 136 17.96 7.62 -5.97
C LEU A 136 16.90 7.46 -4.88
N LEU A 137 16.72 8.52 -4.09
CA LEU A 137 15.68 8.67 -3.10
C LEU A 137 14.76 9.83 -3.48
N PRO A 138 13.51 9.86 -2.98
CA PRO A 138 12.73 11.09 -2.87
C PRO A 138 13.53 12.21 -2.18
N ASP A 139 13.26 13.46 -2.53
CA ASP A 139 14.00 14.63 -2.03
C ASP A 139 13.06 15.71 -1.43
N PRO A 140 13.24 16.08 -0.14
CA PRO A 140 14.12 15.45 0.84
C PRO A 140 13.55 14.12 1.34
N PRO A 141 14.41 13.11 1.59
CA PRO A 141 13.96 11.78 1.99
C PRO A 141 13.24 11.79 3.35
N GLU A 142 13.59 12.70 4.25
CA GLU A 142 12.96 12.84 5.57
C GLU A 142 11.50 13.31 5.46
N ASP A 143 11.19 14.24 4.54
CA ASP A 143 9.81 14.67 4.29
C ASP A 143 8.99 13.53 3.68
N TYR A 144 9.59 12.77 2.75
CA TYR A 144 8.95 11.60 2.16
C TYR A 144 8.64 10.52 3.21
N LEU A 145 9.60 10.21 4.08
CA LEU A 145 9.40 9.21 5.14
C LEU A 145 8.38 9.69 6.18
N THR A 146 8.36 10.99 6.50
CA THR A 146 7.34 11.59 7.36
C THR A 146 5.95 11.52 6.71
N ALA A 147 5.85 11.81 5.41
CA ALA A 147 4.59 11.69 4.68
C ALA A 147 4.08 10.24 4.60
N LYS A 148 4.99 9.26 4.47
CA LYS A 148 4.63 7.84 4.33
C LYS A 148 4.34 7.14 5.67
N TYR A 149 5.13 7.41 6.70
CA TYR A 149 5.13 6.67 7.96
C TYR A 149 4.75 7.52 9.19
N GLY A 150 4.55 8.83 9.02
CA GLY A 150 4.23 9.75 10.11
C GLY A 150 5.47 10.17 10.90
N SER A 151 5.28 10.98 11.94
CA SER A 151 6.39 11.57 12.73
C SER A 151 7.27 10.53 13.43
N GLU A 152 6.75 9.32 13.66
CA GLU A 152 7.44 8.25 14.39
C GLU A 152 8.31 7.36 13.49
N TRP A 153 8.54 7.73 12.22
CA TRP A 153 9.27 6.88 11.26
C TRP A 153 10.71 6.53 11.69
N MET A 154 11.32 7.38 12.53
CA MET A 154 12.64 7.14 13.13
C MET A 154 12.63 6.04 14.20
N THR A 155 11.48 5.69 14.75
CA THR A 155 11.33 4.62 15.74
C THR A 155 11.23 3.27 15.00
N PRO A 156 12.17 2.33 15.18
CA PRO A 156 12.09 1.04 14.52
C PRO A 156 10.90 0.23 15.03
N LYS A 157 10.00 -0.15 14.11
CA LYS A 157 8.82 -0.97 14.41
C LYS A 157 8.80 -2.17 13.46
N SER A 158 8.78 -3.38 14.01
CA SER A 158 8.53 -4.61 13.26
C SER A 158 7.04 -4.90 13.06
N SER A 159 6.18 -4.22 13.85
CA SER A 159 4.74 -4.36 13.83
C SER A 159 4.09 -3.13 14.49
N GLY A 160 2.81 -2.88 14.20
CA GLY A 160 2.04 -1.78 14.78
C GLY A 160 2.24 -0.43 14.06
N TYR A 161 3.14 -0.37 13.08
CA TYR A 161 3.33 0.80 12.22
C TYR A 161 2.13 1.01 11.29
N GLU A 162 1.35 -0.04 11.01
CA GLU A 162 0.17 -0.03 10.16
C GLU A 162 -0.86 0.98 10.67
N LYS A 163 -1.02 1.08 11.99
CA LYS A 163 -1.92 2.03 12.64
C LYS A 163 -1.48 3.47 12.38
N ASP A 164 -0.18 3.75 12.50
CA ASP A 164 0.37 5.08 12.24
C ASP A 164 0.12 5.49 10.77
N ILE A 165 0.34 4.56 9.83
CA ILE A 165 0.08 4.78 8.40
C ILE A 165 -1.39 5.09 8.15
N LEU A 166 -2.31 4.30 8.71
CA LEU A 166 -3.76 4.48 8.48
C LEU A 166 -4.29 5.80 9.06
N ALA A 167 -3.65 6.32 10.11
CA ALA A 167 -3.98 7.63 10.67
C ALA A 167 -3.62 8.80 9.74
N LEU A 168 -2.69 8.61 8.78
CA LEU A 168 -2.30 9.63 7.80
C LEU A 168 -3.27 9.72 6.62
N ILE A 169 -4.11 8.71 6.42
CA ILE A 169 -5.00 8.64 5.26
C ILE A 169 -6.22 9.53 5.52
N PRO A 170 -6.43 10.57 4.69
CA PRO A 170 -7.55 11.46 4.88
C PRO A 170 -8.86 10.72 4.67
N ASP A 171 -9.89 11.09 5.45
CA ASP A 171 -11.24 10.64 5.16
C ASP A 171 -11.70 11.33 3.86
N ARG A 172 -12.28 10.58 2.92
CA ARG A 172 -12.89 11.20 1.75
C ARG A 172 -14.10 12.03 2.19
N PRO A 173 -14.23 13.29 1.76
CA PRO A 173 -15.42 14.09 2.07
C PRO A 173 -16.67 13.42 1.48
N ALA A 174 -17.73 13.38 2.28
CA ALA A 174 -19.00 12.70 1.96
C ALA A 174 -19.68 13.17 0.65
N GLU A 175 -19.27 14.31 0.11
CA GLU A 175 -19.84 14.91 -1.12
C GLU A 175 -19.42 14.19 -2.41
N GLN A 176 -18.30 13.44 -2.41
CA GLN A 176 -17.96 12.55 -3.53
C GLN A 176 -18.64 11.18 -3.46
N SER A 177 -19.34 10.89 -2.35
CA SER A 177 -20.08 9.64 -2.14
C SER A 177 -21.46 9.64 -2.80
N GLN A 178 -21.92 10.77 -3.35
CA GLN A 178 -23.28 10.95 -3.87
C GLN A 178 -23.34 11.68 -5.23
N SER A 179 -22.46 11.34 -6.18
CA SER A 179 -22.68 11.76 -7.57
C SER A 179 -22.79 10.56 -8.51
N GLY A 180 -24.03 10.09 -8.68
CA GLY A 180 -24.47 9.22 -9.77
C GLY A 180 -24.77 7.77 -9.36
N ALA A 181 -25.98 7.51 -8.86
CA ALA A 181 -26.51 6.15 -8.80
C ALA A 181 -28.04 6.17 -8.82
N GLU A 182 -28.61 6.37 -10.01
CA GLU A 182 -29.91 5.77 -10.34
C GLU A 182 -29.70 4.25 -10.51
N ASP A 183 -30.71 3.48 -10.07
CA ASP A 183 -30.77 2.02 -9.95
C ASP A 183 -29.92 1.23 -10.98
N CYS A 184 -28.83 0.64 -10.50
CA CYS A 184 -28.08 -0.37 -11.23
C CYS A 184 -27.76 -1.54 -10.27
N PRO A 185 -28.06 -2.82 -10.60
CA PRO A 185 -27.79 -3.96 -9.73
C PRO A 185 -26.30 -4.17 -9.40
N GLU A 186 -25.39 -3.53 -10.15
CA GLU A 186 -23.94 -3.51 -9.87
C GLU A 186 -23.54 -2.58 -8.71
N ASN A 187 -24.49 -1.85 -8.11
CA ASN A 187 -24.28 -0.95 -6.97
C ASN A 187 -24.63 -1.57 -5.61
N ALA A 188 -24.78 -2.89 -5.50
CA ALA A 188 -25.03 -3.53 -4.21
C ALA A 188 -23.95 -3.14 -3.19
N ALA A 189 -24.38 -2.54 -2.08
CA ALA A 189 -23.47 -2.10 -1.03
C ALA A 189 -22.70 -3.29 -0.45
N THR A 190 -21.39 -3.13 -0.26
CA THR A 190 -20.59 -4.13 0.45
C THR A 190 -20.88 -3.98 1.92
N ARG A 191 -21.08 -5.09 2.64
CA ARG A 191 -21.42 -5.04 4.06
C ARG A 191 -20.35 -5.70 4.90
N VAL A 192 -20.05 -5.09 6.03
CA VAL A 192 -19.22 -5.70 7.07
C VAL A 192 -20.06 -5.82 8.34
N ARG A 193 -20.27 -7.05 8.78
CA ARG A 193 -20.92 -7.37 10.05
C ARG A 193 -19.88 -7.45 11.16
N VAL A 194 -20.02 -6.63 12.18
CA VAL A 194 -19.14 -6.61 13.35
C VAL A 194 -19.79 -7.41 14.48
N LEU A 195 -19.10 -8.46 14.92
CA LEU A 195 -19.48 -9.24 16.09
C LEU A 195 -18.49 -8.99 17.23
N ASP A 196 -18.91 -9.17 18.48
CA ASP A 196 -18.03 -9.16 19.64
C ASP A 196 -17.40 -10.55 19.91
N GLN A 197 -16.73 -10.70 21.05
CA GLN A 197 -16.09 -11.96 21.45
C GLN A 197 -17.07 -13.11 21.75
N ASN A 198 -18.37 -12.80 21.90
CA ASN A 198 -19.43 -13.76 22.17
C ASN A 198 -20.28 -14.04 20.91
N ASP A 199 -19.81 -13.63 19.73
CA ASP A 199 -20.56 -13.68 18.46
C ASP A 199 -21.83 -12.81 18.44
N GLU A 200 -21.96 -11.85 19.35
CA GLU A 200 -23.12 -10.94 19.40
C GLU A 200 -22.90 -9.72 18.49
N PRO A 201 -23.94 -9.25 17.76
CA PRO A 201 -23.82 -8.07 16.92
C PRO A 201 -23.47 -6.80 17.70
N VAL A 202 -22.51 -6.02 17.20
CA VAL A 202 -22.12 -4.76 17.81
C VAL A 202 -22.81 -3.59 17.13
N ASN A 203 -23.73 -2.93 17.84
CA ASN A 203 -24.36 -1.67 17.39
C ASN A 203 -23.40 -0.49 17.56
N GLY A 204 -23.27 0.35 16.53
CA GLY A 204 -22.47 1.57 16.59
C GLY A 204 -20.95 1.33 16.59
N ALA A 205 -20.51 0.16 16.12
CA ALA A 205 -19.10 -0.07 15.80
C ALA A 205 -18.73 0.77 14.58
N ARG A 206 -17.60 1.48 14.68
CA ARG A 206 -17.10 2.33 13.60
C ARG A 206 -16.14 1.55 12.72
N ILE A 207 -16.42 1.55 11.42
CA ILE A 207 -15.64 0.91 10.36
C ILE A 207 -15.05 1.99 9.48
N LYS A 208 -13.74 2.21 9.57
CA LYS A 208 -13.00 3.09 8.67
C LYS A 208 -12.32 2.25 7.59
N VAL A 209 -12.57 2.55 6.31
CA VAL A 209 -11.90 1.94 5.17
C VAL A 209 -10.96 2.96 4.54
N ALA A 210 -9.67 2.62 4.50
CA ALA A 210 -8.61 3.48 3.98
C ALA A 210 -8.93 3.97 2.56
N GLY A 211 -8.93 5.29 2.38
CA GLY A 211 -9.19 5.92 1.08
C GLY A 211 -10.63 5.76 0.56
N VAL A 212 -11.57 5.24 1.35
CA VAL A 212 -12.98 5.09 0.96
C VAL A 212 -13.88 5.94 1.86
N GLY A 213 -13.85 5.72 3.16
CA GLY A 213 -14.71 6.43 4.10
C GLY A 213 -14.95 5.68 5.40
N THR A 214 -15.83 6.23 6.23
CA THR A 214 -16.16 5.70 7.56
C THR A 214 -17.67 5.50 7.68
N VAL A 215 -18.09 4.36 8.24
CA VAL A 215 -19.49 4.03 8.52
C VAL A 215 -19.61 3.46 9.93
N ASP A 216 -20.75 3.68 10.58
CA ASP A 216 -21.08 3.06 11.86
C ASP A 216 -22.11 1.92 11.63
N THR A 217 -22.00 0.83 12.40
CA THR A 217 -22.89 -0.34 12.25
C THR A 217 -24.30 -0.09 12.81
N ASP A 218 -25.28 -0.74 12.19
CA ASP A 218 -26.67 -0.75 12.66
C ASP A 218 -26.91 -1.67 13.88
N GLY A 219 -28.17 -1.82 14.30
CA GLY A 219 -28.53 -2.67 15.43
C GLY A 219 -28.36 -4.18 15.20
N GLN A 220 -28.06 -4.62 13.98
CA GLN A 220 -27.71 -5.99 13.63
C GLN A 220 -26.20 -6.15 13.35
N GLY A 221 -25.41 -5.11 13.61
CA GLY A 221 -23.97 -5.10 13.47
C GLY A 221 -23.48 -4.85 12.04
N TYR A 222 -24.34 -4.48 11.09
CA TYR A 222 -23.94 -4.25 9.71
C TYR A 222 -23.58 -2.79 9.45
N GLY A 223 -22.41 -2.57 8.84
CA GLY A 223 -22.03 -1.30 8.22
C GLY A 223 -21.98 -1.44 6.71
N GLU A 224 -22.58 -0.50 5.98
CA GLU A 224 -22.62 -0.49 4.52
C GLU A 224 -21.51 0.40 3.95
N ILE A 225 -20.76 -0.13 3.00
CA ILE A 225 -19.58 0.51 2.39
C ILE A 225 -19.72 0.44 0.88
N GLN A 226 -19.61 1.60 0.23
CA GLN A 226 -19.54 1.68 -1.23
C GLN A 226 -18.09 1.56 -1.69
N LEU A 227 -17.68 0.33 -2.02
CA LEU A 227 -16.33 0.07 -2.53
C LEU A 227 -16.22 0.52 -4.00
N PRO A 228 -15.16 1.25 -4.38
CA PRO A 228 -14.97 1.67 -5.76
C PRO A 228 -14.69 0.48 -6.71
N GLU A 229 -13.97 -0.54 -6.25
CA GLU A 229 -13.60 -1.71 -7.05
C GLU A 229 -13.27 -2.94 -6.18
N ASP A 230 -13.19 -4.10 -6.81
CA ASP A 230 -12.79 -5.35 -6.16
C ASP A 230 -11.26 -5.36 -6.01
N ARG A 231 -10.75 -5.11 -4.81
CA ARG A 231 -9.31 -5.05 -4.54
C ARG A 231 -8.97 -5.34 -3.08
N TRP A 232 -7.70 -5.16 -2.75
CA TRP A 232 -7.23 -5.12 -1.37
C TRP A 232 -7.60 -3.80 -0.70
N TYR A 233 -8.04 -3.86 0.55
CA TYR A 233 -8.33 -2.70 1.39
C TYR A 233 -7.70 -2.87 2.78
N SER A 234 -7.43 -1.74 3.44
CA SER A 234 -7.14 -1.70 4.87
C SER A 234 -8.30 -1.08 5.63
N LEU A 235 -8.65 -1.67 6.77
CA LEU A 235 -9.75 -1.24 7.61
C LEU A 235 -9.30 -1.02 9.05
N VAL A 236 -9.99 -0.13 9.75
CA VAL A 236 -9.91 0.00 11.21
C VAL A 236 -11.31 -0.21 11.77
N ILE A 237 -11.44 -1.19 12.66
CA ILE A 237 -12.69 -1.49 13.38
C ILE A 237 -12.55 -0.96 14.80
N ASN A 238 -13.52 -0.15 15.23
CA ASN A 238 -13.54 0.49 16.55
C ASN A 238 -14.87 0.24 17.26
N HIS A 239 -14.85 -0.28 18.49
CA HIS A 239 -16.03 -0.32 19.34
C HIS A 239 -15.66 -0.35 20.83
N GLY A 240 -16.31 0.50 21.64
CA GLY A 240 -15.96 0.62 23.07
C GLY A 240 -14.49 0.99 23.26
N SER A 241 -13.73 0.13 23.95
CA SER A 241 -12.27 0.26 24.12
C SER A 241 -11.46 -0.58 23.13
N HIS A 242 -12.12 -1.28 22.21
CA HIS A 242 -11.51 -2.15 21.22
C HIS A 242 -11.23 -1.38 19.94
N GLU A 243 -10.00 -1.51 19.43
CA GLU A 243 -9.57 -1.03 18.13
C GLU A 243 -8.70 -2.09 17.48
N GLU A 244 -9.02 -2.45 16.24
CA GLU A 244 -8.25 -3.43 15.49
C GLU A 244 -8.01 -2.96 14.06
N VAL A 245 -6.76 -3.12 13.61
CA VAL A 245 -6.35 -2.82 12.24
C VAL A 245 -6.39 -4.10 11.41
N LEU A 246 -7.15 -4.08 10.33
CA LEU A 246 -7.16 -5.11 9.30
C LEU A 246 -6.37 -4.57 8.11
N TYR A 247 -5.08 -4.90 7.99
CA TYR A 247 -4.20 -4.20 7.06
C TYR A 247 -4.35 -4.67 5.62
N MET A 248 -4.70 -5.94 5.39
CA MET A 248 -4.92 -6.48 4.05
C MET A 248 -6.14 -7.39 4.00
N GLU A 249 -7.25 -6.85 3.53
CA GLU A 249 -8.50 -7.57 3.30
C GLU A 249 -8.86 -7.54 1.82
N ARG A 250 -9.16 -8.70 1.24
CA ARG A 250 -9.60 -8.78 -0.16
C ARG A 250 -11.13 -8.66 -0.22
N LEU A 251 -11.61 -7.48 -0.58
CA LEU A 251 -13.03 -7.17 -0.64
C LEU A 251 -13.54 -7.12 -2.07
N ALA A 252 -14.77 -7.61 -2.28
CA ALA A 252 -15.50 -7.54 -3.54
C ALA A 252 -16.82 -6.80 -3.34
N ARG A 253 -17.23 -6.03 -4.35
CA ARG A 253 -18.48 -5.27 -4.33
C ARG A 253 -19.69 -6.19 -4.11
N GLY A 254 -20.71 -5.68 -3.41
CA GLY A 254 -21.94 -6.41 -3.12
C GLY A 254 -21.80 -7.65 -2.23
N THR A 255 -20.60 -7.92 -1.68
CA THR A 255 -20.37 -9.07 -0.81
C THR A 255 -20.56 -8.68 0.65
N THR A 256 -21.08 -9.60 1.45
CA THR A 256 -21.16 -9.46 2.91
C THR A 256 -20.01 -10.20 3.57
N TYR A 257 -19.34 -9.52 4.50
CA TYR A 257 -18.22 -10.03 5.28
C TYR A 257 -18.54 -9.97 6.77
N VAL A 258 -17.95 -10.88 7.54
CA VAL A 258 -18.07 -10.94 9.00
C VAL A 258 -16.70 -10.73 9.62
N TYR A 259 -16.62 -9.75 10.51
CA TYR A 259 -15.51 -9.47 11.39
C TYR A 259 -15.76 -10.08 12.77
N ARG A 260 -14.71 -10.69 13.33
CA ARG A 260 -14.64 -11.12 14.73
C ARG A 260 -13.33 -10.64 15.35
N PRO A 261 -13.38 -10.08 16.57
CA PRO A 261 -12.18 -9.67 17.27
C PRO A 261 -11.33 -10.89 17.60
N ASP A 262 -10.02 -10.74 17.49
CA ASP A 262 -9.06 -11.72 17.97
C ASP A 262 -8.28 -11.11 19.16
N PRO A 263 -8.65 -11.45 20.41
CA PRO A 263 -8.01 -10.91 21.60
C PRO A 263 -6.53 -11.30 21.72
N SER A 264 -6.09 -12.33 20.98
CA SER A 264 -4.69 -12.76 20.96
C SER A 264 -3.82 -11.92 20.01
N SER A 265 -4.44 -11.12 19.15
CA SER A 265 -3.73 -10.28 18.20
C SER A 265 -3.38 -8.93 18.83
N ALA A 266 -2.08 -8.68 19.01
CA ALA A 266 -1.56 -7.41 19.51
C ALA A 266 -1.19 -6.42 18.37
N THR A 267 -1.38 -6.81 17.11
CA THR A 267 -0.90 -6.11 15.91
C THR A 267 -1.95 -6.13 14.81
N ALA A 268 -1.66 -5.51 13.67
CA ALA A 268 -2.54 -5.58 12.52
C ALA A 268 -2.74 -7.04 12.04
N ARG A 269 -3.97 -7.37 11.61
CA ARG A 269 -4.32 -8.66 11.02
C ARG A 269 -4.47 -8.58 9.51
N TYR A 270 -4.34 -9.74 8.88
CA TYR A 270 -4.40 -9.96 7.43
C TYR A 270 -5.44 -11.05 7.17
N LEU A 271 -6.32 -10.85 6.18
CA LEU A 271 -7.38 -11.81 5.82
C LEU A 271 -8.24 -12.23 7.03
N ALA A 272 -8.55 -11.28 7.91
CA ALA A 272 -9.36 -11.46 9.10
C ALA A 272 -10.84 -11.61 8.81
N LEU A 273 -11.31 -11.03 7.71
CA LEU A 273 -12.72 -11.06 7.34
C LEU A 273 -13.09 -12.41 6.69
N SER A 274 -14.22 -12.96 7.12
CA SER A 274 -14.83 -14.15 6.51
C SER A 274 -16.04 -13.75 5.67
N LYS A 275 -16.33 -14.47 4.59
CA LYS A 275 -17.58 -14.25 3.85
C LYS A 275 -18.75 -14.85 4.63
N GLU A 276 -19.87 -14.15 4.65
CA GLU A 276 -21.15 -14.69 5.15
C GLU A 276 -21.74 -15.72 4.16
#